data_AF-A0A9E3A5Z3-F1
#
_entry.id   AF-A0A9E3A5Z3-F1
#
_cell.length_a   1.000
_cell.length_b   1.000
_cell.length_c   1.000
_cell.angle_alpha   90.00
_cell.angle_beta   90.00
_cell.angle_gamma   90.00
#
_symmetry.space_group_name_H-M   'P 1'
#
loop_
_entity.id
_entity.type
_entity.pdbx_description
1 polymer ?
#
loop_
_entity_poly.entity_id
_entity_poly.type
_entity_poly.pdbx_seq_one_letter_code
_entity_poly.pdbx_strand_id
1 'polypeptide(L)'
;MWTAKLPTLSIVSMSPNRHVLLGDRELGYVRSTPSAELGLFGTGFVLDLMWRGPRLAGPMTRPVSILIDPFACTVTDIELDPIDLANLHRTLSHEVHPVRSHALAYCHFLRVGEAIHVDKQGSLESPVRHFKMAGLEPPLAGKGLILGTDGGGNTISASSSLALIVAAVTFAEMRDGRIIQTYQPWKREAV
;
A
#
# COMPACT_ATOMS: atom_id res chain seq x y z
N MET A 1 -60.27 18.10 3.73
CA MET A 1 -59.57 16.97 3.09
C MET A 1 -58.18 16.91 3.71
N TRP A 2 -57.92 15.96 4.61
CA TRP A 2 -56.66 15.86 5.35
C TRP A 2 -55.84 14.69 4.79
N THR A 3 -54.64 14.96 4.27
CA THR A 3 -53.69 13.94 3.83
C THR A 3 -52.67 13.69 4.93
N ALA A 4 -52.71 12.50 5.52
CA ALA A 4 -51.70 12.03 6.46
C ALA A 4 -50.42 11.70 5.70
N LYS A 5 -49.29 12.28 6.13
CA LYS A 5 -47.95 12.02 5.60
C LYS A 5 -47.36 10.85 6.39
N LEU A 6 -47.14 9.70 5.75
CA LEU A 6 -46.43 8.58 6.37
C LEU A 6 -44.92 8.86 6.40
N PRO A 7 -44.20 8.46 7.47
CA PRO A 7 -42.76 8.65 7.55
C PRO A 7 -42.00 7.64 6.68
N THR A 8 -40.98 8.15 5.99
CA THR A 8 -40.05 7.37 5.17
C THR A 8 -39.11 6.55 6.06
N LEU A 9 -39.19 5.23 5.97
CA LEU A 9 -38.21 4.30 6.58
C LEU A 9 -36.91 4.35 5.79
N SER A 10 -35.83 4.86 6.40
CA SER A 10 -34.47 4.76 5.86
C SER A 10 -33.77 3.59 6.55
N ILE A 11 -33.47 2.52 5.81
CA ILE A 11 -32.66 1.41 6.32
C ILE A 11 -31.19 1.82 6.22
N VAL A 12 -30.59 2.16 7.36
CA VAL A 12 -29.14 2.32 7.48
C VAL A 12 -28.55 0.93 7.67
N SER A 13 -27.89 0.42 6.63
CA SER A 13 -27.04 -0.77 6.76
C SER A 13 -25.77 -0.38 7.52
N MET A 14 -25.67 -0.82 8.77
CA MET A 14 -24.48 -0.66 9.58
C MET A 14 -23.50 -1.80 9.29
N SER A 15 -22.40 -1.48 8.60
CA SER A 15 -21.23 -2.36 8.51
C SER A 15 -20.44 -2.27 9.82
N PRO A 16 -20.09 -3.40 10.46
CA PRO A 16 -19.31 -3.39 11.68
C PRO A 16 -17.83 -3.21 11.32
N ASN A 17 -17.13 -2.37 12.10
CA ASN A 17 -15.70 -2.06 12.04
C ASN A 17 -15.30 -0.84 11.19
N ARG A 18 -15.63 0.34 11.71
CA ARG A 18 -14.75 1.52 11.60
C ARG A 18 -14.65 2.20 12.97
N HIS A 19 -13.49 2.09 13.61
CA HIS A 19 -13.04 3.09 14.56
C HIS A 19 -12.38 4.22 13.74
N VAL A 20 -13.12 5.30 13.52
CA VAL A 20 -12.55 6.61 13.19
C VAL A 20 -12.51 7.36 14.52
N LEU A 21 -11.33 7.52 15.10
CA LEU A 21 -11.11 8.43 16.21
C LEU A 21 -10.77 9.81 15.63
N LEU A 22 -11.77 10.67 15.57
CA LEU A 22 -11.60 12.13 15.56
C LEU A 22 -12.21 12.64 16.86
N GLY A 23 -11.38 13.24 17.71
CA GLY A 23 -11.82 13.78 18.99
C GLY A 23 -10.72 14.57 19.66
N ASP A 24 -10.66 15.87 19.37
CA ASP A 24 -10.12 16.86 20.28
C ASP A 24 -11.01 16.91 21.53
N ARG A 25 -10.47 16.49 22.67
CA ARG A 25 -10.77 17.06 24.00
C ARG A 25 -9.88 16.44 25.06
N GLU A 26 -9.25 17.34 25.81
CA GLU A 26 -8.54 17.09 27.07
C GLU A 26 -9.36 16.22 28.03
N LEU A 27 -8.74 15.20 28.61
CA LEU A 27 -9.19 14.57 29.84
C LEU A 27 -8.02 13.89 30.57
N GLY A 28 -7.72 14.40 31.77
CA GLY A 28 -7.59 13.57 32.97
C GLY A 28 -6.28 12.81 33.19
N TYR A 29 -5.39 13.41 33.97
CA TYR A 29 -4.30 12.75 34.66
C TYR A 29 -4.84 11.78 35.73
N VAL A 30 -4.78 10.47 35.50
CA VAL A 30 -5.10 9.44 36.50
C VAL A 30 -3.80 8.97 37.15
N ARG A 31 -3.70 9.15 38.47
CA ARG A 31 -2.59 8.67 39.30
C ARG A 31 -2.58 7.14 39.37
N SER A 32 -1.44 6.56 39.01
CA SER A 32 -1.07 5.17 39.25
C SER A 32 -0.88 4.88 40.74
N THR A 33 -1.45 3.79 41.24
CA THR A 33 -1.05 3.15 42.51
C THR A 33 0.17 2.24 42.28
N PRO A 34 1.05 2.07 43.28
CA PRO A 34 2.20 1.18 43.18
C PRO A 34 1.78 -0.25 43.52
N SER A 35 2.26 -1.22 42.74
CA SER A 35 2.27 -2.62 43.15
C SER A 35 3.71 -3.07 43.25
N ALA A 36 4.05 -3.55 44.44
CA ALA A 36 5.36 -4.02 44.83
C ALA A 36 5.55 -5.51 44.48
N GLU A 37 6.82 -5.93 44.62
CA GLU A 37 7.33 -7.30 44.75
C GLU A 37 7.68 -8.02 43.43
N LEU A 38 8.94 -8.01 43.01
CA LEU A 38 10.07 -8.84 43.47
C LEU A 38 9.86 -10.35 43.22
N GLY A 39 10.40 -10.81 42.09
CA GLY A 39 10.69 -12.21 41.81
C GLY A 39 11.99 -12.32 41.01
N LEU A 40 13.12 -12.46 41.71
CA LEU A 40 14.40 -12.88 41.15
C LEU A 40 14.31 -14.32 40.63
N PHE A 41 14.54 -14.56 39.34
CA PHE A 41 15.15 -15.78 38.77
C PHE A 41 15.64 -15.38 37.38
N GLY A 42 16.93 -15.29 37.10
CA GLY A 42 17.76 -16.43 36.75
C GLY A 42 18.61 -16.01 35.55
N THR A 43 19.88 -15.72 35.82
CA THR A 43 20.92 -15.34 34.87
C THR A 43 21.13 -16.41 33.80
N GLY A 44 20.90 -16.08 32.52
CA GLY A 44 21.10 -17.02 31.42
C GLY A 44 20.95 -16.47 30.00
N PHE A 45 21.13 -15.17 29.77
CA PHE A 45 21.01 -14.57 28.42
C PHE A 45 22.22 -13.67 28.10
N VAL A 46 23.37 -14.27 27.79
CA VAL A 46 24.57 -13.52 27.33
C VAL A 46 25.23 -14.13 26.09
N LEU A 47 24.73 -15.22 25.50
CA LEU A 47 25.37 -15.86 24.35
C LEU A 47 24.37 -16.24 23.25
N ASP A 48 23.79 -15.24 22.59
CA ASP A 48 23.27 -15.44 21.23
C ASP A 48 23.55 -14.23 20.31
N LEU A 49 24.47 -13.36 20.75
CA LEU A 49 25.00 -12.22 19.99
C LEU A 49 26.39 -12.54 19.44
N MET A 50 26.67 -13.81 19.12
CA MET A 50 27.92 -14.23 18.50
C MET A 50 27.65 -14.81 17.11
N TRP A 51 28.18 -14.09 16.12
CA TRP A 51 28.63 -14.65 14.84
C TRP A 51 27.57 -14.98 13.77
N ARG A 52 26.95 -13.94 13.21
CA ARG A 52 26.54 -13.99 11.79
C ARG A 52 27.80 -13.80 10.94
N GLY A 53 28.53 -14.89 10.68
CA GLY A 53 29.65 -14.89 9.73
C GLY A 53 29.22 -14.34 8.36
N PRO A 54 30.17 -13.93 7.50
CA PRO A 54 29.87 -13.42 6.17
C PRO A 54 29.02 -14.46 5.43
N ARG A 55 27.75 -14.13 5.17
CA ARG A 55 26.91 -14.93 4.28
C ARG A 55 27.61 -14.94 2.94
N LEU A 56 28.20 -16.07 2.58
CA LEU A 56 28.69 -16.29 1.22
C LEU A 56 27.52 -15.98 0.30
N ALA A 57 27.64 -14.89 -0.46
CA ALA A 57 26.61 -14.44 -1.37
C ALA A 57 26.49 -15.51 -2.47
N GLY A 58 25.54 -16.44 -2.29
CA GLY A 58 25.05 -17.25 -3.40
C GLY A 58 24.56 -16.33 -4.53
N PRO A 59 24.44 -16.84 -5.76
CA PRO A 59 23.91 -16.05 -6.88
C PRO A 59 22.59 -15.41 -6.43
N MET A 60 22.61 -14.08 -6.29
CA MET A 60 21.45 -13.34 -5.83
C MET A 60 20.41 -13.40 -6.95
N THR A 61 19.47 -14.31 -6.82
CA THR A 61 18.27 -14.33 -7.67
C THR A 61 17.59 -12.98 -7.52
N ARG A 62 17.45 -12.27 -8.64
CA ARG A 62 16.77 -10.97 -8.69
C ARG A 62 15.34 -11.14 -8.19
N PRO A 63 14.85 -10.30 -7.26
CA PRO A 63 13.49 -10.41 -6.79
C PRO A 63 12.53 -10.09 -7.94
N VAL A 64 11.54 -10.98 -8.12
CA VAL A 64 10.44 -10.79 -9.06
C VAL A 64 9.35 -9.98 -8.36
N SER A 65 8.94 -8.89 -8.98
CA SER A 65 7.99 -7.92 -8.42
C SER A 65 6.84 -7.73 -9.39
N ILE A 66 5.68 -7.27 -8.91
CA ILE A 66 4.52 -7.01 -9.79
C ILE A 66 4.38 -5.50 -9.98
N LEU A 67 4.52 -5.04 -11.22
CA LEU A 67 4.30 -3.65 -11.61
C LEU A 67 2.87 -3.45 -12.11
N ILE A 68 2.17 -2.48 -11.52
CA ILE A 68 0.89 -1.97 -11.98
C ILE A 68 1.15 -0.62 -12.65
N ASP A 69 0.95 -0.56 -13.97
CA ASP A 69 1.19 0.63 -14.76
C ASP A 69 -0.12 1.16 -15.36
N PRO A 70 -0.74 2.19 -14.75
CA PRO A 70 -1.98 2.78 -15.28
C PRO A 70 -1.76 3.64 -16.52
N PHE A 71 -0.51 3.98 -16.86
CA PHE A 71 -0.21 4.66 -18.12
C PHE A 71 -0.25 3.66 -19.28
N ALA A 72 0.35 2.48 -19.10
CA ALA A 72 0.26 1.40 -20.09
C ALA A 72 -1.05 0.59 -20.01
N CYS A 73 -1.83 0.73 -18.92
CA CYS A 73 -2.96 -0.13 -18.57
C CYS A 73 -2.55 -1.61 -18.49
N THR A 74 -1.42 -1.89 -17.85
CA THR A 74 -0.87 -3.25 -17.71
C THR A 74 -0.53 -3.60 -16.27
N VAL A 75 -0.56 -4.90 -15.97
CA VAL A 75 0.01 -5.49 -14.77
C VAL A 75 1.00 -6.56 -15.21
N THR A 76 2.26 -6.47 -14.80
CA THR A 76 3.34 -7.33 -15.32
C THR A 76 4.32 -7.72 -14.22
N ASP A 77 4.89 -8.92 -14.32
CA ASP A 77 6.07 -9.28 -13.54
C ASP A 77 7.30 -8.54 -14.09
N ILE A 78 8.11 -8.02 -13.18
CA ILE A 78 9.39 -7.39 -13.50
C ILE A 78 10.48 -7.93 -12.58
N GLU A 79 11.66 -8.15 -13.13
CA GLU A 79 12.86 -8.37 -12.33
C GLU A 79 13.43 -7.02 -11.93
N LEU A 80 13.61 -6.82 -10.63
CA LEU A 80 14.32 -5.64 -10.15
C LEU A 80 15.81 -5.97 -10.01
N ASP A 81 16.63 -5.07 -10.54
CA ASP A 81 18.01 -4.90 -10.08
C ASP A 81 18.03 -4.67 -8.55
N PRO A 82 19.18 -4.77 -7.87
CA PRO A 82 19.26 -4.62 -6.42
C PRO A 82 18.39 -3.47 -5.93
N ILE A 83 17.47 -3.79 -5.02
CA ILE A 83 16.42 -2.85 -4.60
C ILE A 83 17.08 -1.80 -3.72
N ASP A 84 17.51 -0.73 -4.38
CA ASP A 84 17.83 0.54 -3.76
C ASP A 84 16.70 1.54 -4.03
N LEU A 85 16.72 2.63 -3.26
CA LEU A 85 15.70 3.66 -3.35
C LEU A 85 15.66 4.33 -4.75
N ALA A 86 16.80 4.42 -5.43
CA ALA A 86 16.90 5.03 -6.75
C ALA A 86 16.22 4.17 -7.82
N ASN A 87 16.42 2.86 -7.77
CA ASN A 87 15.78 1.88 -8.64
C ASN A 87 14.28 1.83 -8.42
N LEU A 88 13.84 1.89 -7.17
CA LEU A 88 12.42 1.95 -6.84
C LEU A 88 11.77 3.22 -7.41
N HIS A 89 12.39 4.38 -7.21
CA HIS A 89 11.88 5.65 -7.76
C HIS A 89 11.89 5.64 -9.29
N ARG A 90 12.95 5.13 -9.93
CA ARG A 90 13.03 4.98 -11.39
C ARG A 90 11.92 4.08 -11.93
N THR A 91 11.63 2.97 -11.25
CA THR A 91 10.59 2.01 -11.65
C THR A 91 9.19 2.61 -11.54
N LEU A 92 8.92 3.35 -10.46
CA LEU A 92 7.62 4.01 -10.26
C LEU A 92 7.44 5.25 -11.14
N SER A 93 8.52 5.85 -11.62
CA SER A 93 8.48 7.06 -12.45
C SER A 93 7.87 6.79 -13.82
N HIS A 94 7.12 7.78 -14.30
CA HIS A 94 6.75 7.93 -15.70
C HIS A 94 7.53 9.12 -16.28
N GLU A 95 7.78 9.15 -17.60
CA GLU A 95 8.60 10.19 -18.26
C GLU A 95 8.15 11.62 -17.94
N VAL A 96 6.84 11.82 -17.77
CA VAL A 96 6.21 13.11 -17.46
C VAL A 96 5.80 13.26 -15.99
N HIS A 97 5.91 12.20 -15.18
CA HIS A 97 5.54 12.18 -13.76
C HIS A 97 6.66 11.46 -12.96
N PRO A 98 7.77 12.16 -12.67
CA PRO A 98 8.89 11.58 -11.94
C PRO A 98 8.57 11.47 -10.45
N VAL A 99 8.82 10.29 -9.87
CA VAL A 99 8.58 10.01 -8.45
C VAL A 99 9.76 10.48 -7.60
N ARG A 100 9.48 11.32 -6.60
CA ARG A 100 10.49 11.83 -5.65
C ARG A 100 10.40 11.20 -4.27
N SER A 101 9.22 10.71 -3.91
CA SER A 101 8.96 10.06 -2.63
C SER A 101 7.86 9.04 -2.81
N HIS A 102 7.94 7.92 -2.10
CA HIS A 102 6.93 6.89 -2.16
C HIS A 102 6.25 6.69 -0.80
N ALA A 103 5.07 6.07 -0.84
CA ALA A 103 4.32 5.59 0.31
C ALA A 103 4.02 4.11 0.14
N LEU A 104 3.66 3.46 1.25
CA LEU A 104 3.19 2.08 1.26
C LEU A 104 1.69 2.05 1.40
N ALA A 105 1.03 1.27 0.57
CA ALA A 105 -0.37 0.90 0.72
C ALA A 105 -0.49 -0.61 0.95
N TYR A 106 -1.39 -0.99 1.85
CA TYR A 106 -1.68 -2.39 2.18
C TYR A 106 -3.07 -2.76 1.72
N CYS A 107 -3.21 -3.96 1.17
CA CYS A 107 -4.47 -4.48 0.67
C CYS A 107 -4.64 -5.94 1.11
N HIS A 108 -5.86 -6.34 1.47
CA HIS A 108 -6.14 -7.70 1.94
C HIS A 108 -6.00 -8.79 0.86
N PHE A 109 -5.91 -8.39 -0.42
CA PHE A 109 -5.59 -9.30 -1.53
C PHE A 109 -4.11 -9.65 -1.63
N LEU A 110 -3.24 -8.90 -0.93
CA LEU A 110 -1.81 -9.18 -0.91
C LEU A 110 -1.48 -10.27 0.11
N ARG A 111 -0.37 -10.96 -0.13
CA ARG A 111 0.17 -11.91 0.84
C ARG A 111 0.75 -11.17 2.04
N VAL A 112 0.81 -11.87 3.18
CA VAL A 112 1.45 -11.34 4.38
C VAL A 112 2.90 -10.97 4.06
N GLY A 113 3.30 -9.77 4.47
CA GLY A 113 4.63 -9.22 4.19
C GLY A 113 4.74 -8.45 2.87
N GLU A 114 3.67 -8.37 2.07
CA GLU A 114 3.67 -7.55 0.85
C GLU A 114 3.06 -6.17 1.08
N ALA A 115 3.55 -5.20 0.30
CA ALA A 115 3.01 -3.85 0.24
C ALA A 115 3.05 -3.32 -1.20
N ILE A 116 2.16 -2.39 -1.51
CA ILE A 116 2.19 -1.62 -2.76
C ILE A 116 2.96 -0.34 -2.51
N HIS A 117 4.10 -0.19 -3.17
CA HIS A 117 4.84 1.07 -3.21
C HIS A 117 4.20 1.96 -4.28
N VAL A 118 3.80 3.16 -3.89
CA VAL A 118 3.19 4.15 -4.78
C VAL A 118 3.82 5.51 -4.60
N ASP A 119 3.71 6.37 -5.61
CA ASP A 119 4.13 7.76 -5.47
C ASP A 119 3.28 8.47 -4.40
N LYS A 120 3.94 9.00 -3.37
CA LYS A 120 3.28 9.76 -2.30
C LYS A 120 2.77 11.11 -2.81
N GLN A 121 3.46 11.70 -3.80
CA GLN A 121 3.12 13.01 -4.36
C GLN A 121 2.14 12.90 -5.51
N GLY A 122 1.99 11.72 -6.10
CA GLY A 122 1.09 11.48 -7.23
C GLY A 122 -0.30 12.04 -6.99
N SER A 123 -0.89 11.83 -5.82
CA SER A 123 -2.23 12.36 -5.48
C SER A 123 -2.33 13.88 -5.35
N LEU A 124 -1.21 14.58 -5.16
CA LEU A 124 -1.16 16.05 -5.00
C LEU A 124 -0.96 16.79 -6.33
N GLU A 125 -0.42 16.12 -7.35
CA GLU A 125 -0.01 16.74 -8.62
C GLU A 125 -1.05 16.63 -9.74
N SER A 126 -2.34 16.46 -9.41
CA SER A 126 -3.43 16.27 -10.40
C SER A 126 -3.11 15.17 -11.42
N PRO A 127 -2.87 13.93 -10.95
CA PRO A 127 -2.40 12.84 -11.78
C PRO A 127 -3.46 12.45 -12.81
N VAL A 128 -3.04 12.25 -14.06
CA VAL A 128 -3.96 11.91 -15.16
C VAL A 128 -4.41 10.45 -15.07
N ARG A 129 -3.59 9.59 -14.47
CA ARG A 129 -3.76 8.13 -14.46
C ARG A 129 -3.72 7.56 -13.05
N HIS A 130 -4.67 6.66 -12.80
CA HIS A 130 -4.88 5.99 -11.53
C HIS A 130 -5.09 4.50 -11.74
N PHE A 131 -4.84 3.72 -10.70
CA PHE A 131 -5.34 2.35 -10.59
C PHE A 131 -6.11 2.19 -9.29
N LYS A 132 -7.13 1.32 -9.33
CA LYS A 132 -7.91 0.90 -8.17
C LYS A 132 -7.70 -0.59 -8.01
N MET A 133 -7.36 -1.02 -6.81
CA MET A 133 -7.34 -2.43 -6.44
C MET A 133 -8.58 -2.76 -5.63
N ALA A 134 -9.19 -3.91 -5.86
CA ALA A 134 -10.31 -4.38 -5.07
C ALA A 134 -9.97 -4.32 -3.58
N GLY A 135 -10.86 -3.74 -2.76
CA GLY A 135 -10.64 -3.62 -1.32
C GLY A 135 -9.78 -2.45 -0.86
N LEU A 136 -9.24 -1.64 -1.78
CA LEU A 136 -8.44 -0.46 -1.47
C LEU A 136 -9.18 0.80 -1.92
N GLU A 137 -9.35 1.73 -0.99
CA GLU A 137 -9.95 3.05 -1.24
C GLU A 137 -9.10 4.12 -0.57
N PRO A 138 -8.86 5.27 -1.23
CA PRO A 138 -9.28 5.66 -2.59
C PRO A 138 -8.41 5.02 -3.70
N PRO A 139 -8.73 5.23 -5.01
CA PRO A 139 -7.82 4.91 -6.11
C PRO A 139 -6.44 5.55 -5.92
N LEU A 140 -5.39 4.83 -6.34
CA LEU A 140 -4.01 5.27 -6.22
C LEU A 140 -3.52 5.90 -7.52
N ALA A 141 -2.77 7.00 -7.39
CA ALA A 141 -2.21 7.74 -8.49
C ALA A 141 -0.84 7.20 -8.93
N GLY A 142 -0.55 7.28 -10.23
CA GLY A 142 0.73 6.84 -10.77
C GLY A 142 0.92 5.32 -10.73
N LYS A 143 2.15 4.85 -10.96
CA LYS A 143 2.46 3.42 -10.97
C LYS A 143 2.43 2.85 -9.55
N GLY A 144 2.12 1.56 -9.44
CA GLY A 144 2.21 0.78 -8.22
C GLY A 144 3.18 -0.37 -8.37
N LEU A 145 3.99 -0.63 -7.36
CA LEU A 145 4.95 -1.73 -7.35
C LEU A 145 4.72 -2.61 -6.12
N ILE A 146 4.34 -3.86 -6.33
CA ILE A 146 4.13 -4.83 -5.26
C ILE A 146 5.44 -5.52 -4.96
N LEU A 147 5.88 -5.40 -3.70
CA LEU A 147 7.11 -6.00 -3.18
C LEU A 147 6.81 -6.81 -1.93
N GLY A 148 7.51 -7.94 -1.76
CA GLY A 148 7.50 -8.71 -0.52
C GLY A 148 8.58 -8.22 0.43
N THR A 149 8.36 -8.43 1.72
CA THR A 149 9.31 -8.13 2.80
C THR A 149 9.44 -9.35 3.71
N ASP A 150 10.67 -9.75 4.02
CA ASP A 150 10.92 -10.82 4.98
C ASP A 150 10.81 -10.32 6.44
N GLY A 151 10.89 -11.23 7.42
CA GLY A 151 10.85 -10.87 8.84
C GLY A 151 12.03 -10.01 9.33
N GLY A 152 13.07 -9.83 8.50
CA GLY A 152 14.21 -8.95 8.77
C GLY A 152 14.09 -7.57 8.12
N GLY A 153 12.99 -7.27 7.42
CA GLY A 153 12.80 -6.03 6.69
C GLY A 153 13.52 -5.99 5.34
N ASN A 154 14.06 -7.11 4.85
CA ASN A 154 14.68 -7.16 3.53
C ASN A 154 13.60 -7.35 2.47
N THR A 155 13.76 -6.69 1.33
CA THR A 155 12.87 -6.88 0.21
C THR A 155 13.12 -8.23 -0.47
N ILE A 156 12.04 -8.96 -0.75
CA ILE A 156 12.00 -10.25 -1.40
C ILE A 156 11.00 -10.22 -2.57
N SER A 157 11.00 -11.27 -3.41
CA SER A 157 10.02 -11.40 -4.47
C SER A 157 8.59 -11.32 -3.95
N ALA A 158 7.70 -10.71 -4.73
CA ALA A 158 6.27 -10.81 -4.52
C ALA A 158 5.85 -12.30 -4.63
N SER A 159 5.04 -12.74 -3.67
CA SER A 159 4.42 -14.06 -3.61
C SER A 159 2.96 -14.04 -4.06
N SER A 160 2.36 -12.86 -4.26
CA SER A 160 1.04 -12.71 -4.88
C SER A 160 1.02 -13.25 -6.31
N SER A 161 -0.11 -13.84 -6.70
CA SER A 161 -0.29 -14.36 -8.07
C SER A 161 -0.55 -13.20 -9.04
N LEU A 162 0.25 -13.09 -10.10
CA LEU A 162 0.05 -12.10 -11.15
C LEU A 162 -1.39 -12.11 -11.70
N ALA A 163 -1.94 -13.29 -11.98
CA ALA A 163 -3.30 -13.43 -12.51
C ALA A 163 -4.37 -12.90 -11.54
N LEU A 164 -4.16 -13.09 -10.24
CA LEU A 164 -5.06 -12.56 -9.21
C LEU A 164 -4.95 -11.04 -9.13
N ILE A 165 -3.74 -10.47 -9.19
CA ILE A 165 -3.55 -9.02 -9.20
C ILE A 165 -4.16 -8.39 -10.46
N VAL A 166 -3.98 -9.00 -11.63
CA VAL A 166 -4.63 -8.57 -12.89
C VAL A 166 -6.15 -8.52 -12.72
N ALA A 167 -6.76 -9.55 -12.14
CA ALA A 167 -8.21 -9.60 -11.92
C ALA A 167 -8.71 -8.59 -10.86
N ALA A 168 -7.85 -8.21 -9.91
CA ALA A 168 -8.19 -7.30 -8.82
C ALA A 168 -7.96 -5.82 -9.16
N VAL A 169 -7.25 -5.51 -10.25
CA VAL A 169 -6.88 -4.15 -10.64
C VAL A 169 -7.82 -3.61 -11.72
N THR A 170 -8.23 -2.36 -11.55
CA THR A 170 -8.97 -1.58 -12.54
C THR A 170 -8.25 -0.26 -12.78
N PHE A 171 -8.04 0.11 -14.04
CA PHE A 171 -7.42 1.39 -14.39
C PHE A 171 -8.46 2.50 -14.53
N ALA A 172 -8.05 3.72 -14.20
CA ALA A 172 -8.91 4.88 -14.29
C ALA A 172 -8.13 6.14 -14.69
N GLU A 173 -8.85 7.11 -15.21
CA GLU A 173 -8.32 8.41 -15.61
C GLU A 173 -9.18 9.55 -15.08
N MET A 174 -8.54 10.68 -14.81
CA MET A 174 -9.25 11.90 -14.45
C MET A 174 -9.71 12.61 -15.73
N ARG A 175 -11.01 12.82 -15.89
CA ARG A 175 -11.62 13.62 -16.96
C ARG A 175 -12.68 14.53 -16.37
N ASP A 176 -12.59 15.84 -16.64
CA ASP A 176 -13.53 16.86 -16.15
C ASP A 176 -13.79 16.80 -14.63
N GLY A 177 -12.72 16.56 -13.85
CA GLY A 177 -12.78 16.44 -12.39
C GLY A 177 -13.43 15.15 -11.88
N ARG A 178 -13.61 14.14 -12.75
CA ARG A 178 -14.17 12.82 -12.39
C ARG A 178 -13.20 11.70 -12.73
N ILE A 179 -13.14 10.69 -11.86
CA ILE A 179 -12.40 9.45 -12.12
C ILE A 179 -13.30 8.53 -12.97
N ILE A 180 -12.86 8.22 -14.18
CA ILE A 180 -13.56 7.35 -15.12
C ILE A 180 -12.69 6.12 -15.38
N GLN A 181 -13.30 4.94 -15.34
CA GLN A 181 -12.61 3.69 -15.67
C GLN A 181 -12.14 3.69 -17.12
N THR A 182 -10.93 3.20 -17.35
CA THR A 182 -10.32 3.14 -18.69
C THR A 182 -9.56 1.85 -18.88
N TYR A 183 -9.37 1.46 -20.14
CA TYR A 183 -8.57 0.31 -20.55
C TYR A 183 -7.60 0.69 -21.68
N GLN A 184 -7.55 1.97 -22.02
CA GLN A 184 -6.77 2.48 -23.13
C GLN A 184 -5.47 3.07 -22.58
N PRO A 185 -4.31 2.64 -23.11
CA PRO A 185 -3.03 3.25 -22.77
C PRO A 185 -3.09 4.77 -22.92
N TRP A 186 -2.41 5.47 -22.01
CA TRP A 186 -2.29 6.90 -22.05
C TRP A 186 -1.55 7.32 -23.32
N LYS A 187 -2.20 8.18 -24.11
CA LYS A 187 -1.59 8.83 -25.26
C LYS A 187 -1.23 10.24 -24.82
N ARG A 188 0.06 10.58 -24.92
CA ARG A 188 0.49 11.95 -24.74
C ARG A 188 -0.16 12.78 -25.85
N GLU A 189 -0.93 13.79 -25.47
CA GLU A 189 -1.39 14.78 -26.45
C GLU A 189 -0.15 15.44 -27.04
N ALA A 190 -0.07 15.48 -28.37
CA ALA A 190 1.00 16.19 -29.05
C ALA A 190 0.86 17.67 -28.66
N VAL A 191 1.80 18.14 -27.83
CA VAL A 191 1.94 19.55 -27.46
C VAL A 191 2.61 20.30 -28.60
#